data_AF-A0A673L074-F1
#
_entry.id   AF-A0A673L074-F1
#
_cell.length_a   1.000
_cell.length_b   1.000
_cell.length_c   1.000
_cell.angle_alpha   90.00
_cell.angle_beta   90.00
_cell.angle_gamma   90.00
#
_symmetry.space_group_name_H-M   'P 1'
#
loop_
_entity.id
_entity.type
_entity.pdbx_description
1 polymer ?
#
loop_
_entity_poly.entity_id
_entity_poly.type
_entity_poly.pdbx_seq_one_letter_code
_entity_poly.pdbx_strand_id
1 'polypeptide(L)'
;TRMVDNKYIFQMSGIKNHSQKRQLLQGIRKLGGVYIGGSVYKEATTHLIVQKALASEKFLAACAGGKWIVTPEFILDSVNQKAWLPDASYELNLTAQTPETPNPLKTWRERVSNGTVSGAFQVNITILLTRIENC
;
A
#
# COMPACT_ATOMS: atom_id res chain seq x y z
N THR A 1 12.69 -23.23 -1.86
CA THR A 1 13.28 -22.21 -0.97
C THR A 1 12.16 -21.62 -0.13
N ARG A 2 12.18 -21.83 1.18
CA ARG A 2 11.10 -21.45 2.11
C ARG A 2 10.97 -19.92 2.06
N MET A 3 9.90 -19.39 1.47
CA MET A 3 9.59 -17.96 1.61
C MET A 3 9.32 -17.76 3.10
N VAL A 4 10.18 -16.99 3.76
CA VAL A 4 9.83 -16.44 5.06
C VAL A 4 8.65 -15.53 4.78
N ASP A 5 7.48 -15.83 5.35
CA ASP A 5 6.28 -15.01 5.23
C ASP A 5 6.57 -13.64 5.87
N ASN A 6 7.20 -12.75 5.10
CA ASN A 6 7.55 -11.43 5.58
C ASN A 6 6.26 -10.62 5.62
N LYS A 7 5.80 -10.29 6.83
CA LYS A 7 4.61 -9.47 7.05
C LYS A 7 4.71 -8.09 6.36
N TYR A 8 5.92 -7.59 6.13
CA TYR A 8 6.17 -6.23 5.65
C TYR A 8 6.88 -6.21 4.28
N ILE A 9 6.08 -6.32 3.22
CA ILE A 9 6.48 -6.24 1.81
C ILE A 9 5.84 -5.00 1.15
N PHE A 10 6.67 -4.07 0.70
CA PHE A 10 6.26 -2.74 0.25
C PHE A 10 6.40 -2.51 -1.26
N GLN A 11 5.43 -1.81 -1.83
CA GLN A 11 5.57 -1.02 -3.05
C GLN A 11 5.32 0.47 -2.78
N MET A 12 5.74 1.33 -3.71
CA MET A 12 5.50 2.77 -3.65
C MET A 12 4.79 3.24 -4.93
N SER A 13 3.91 4.23 -4.79
CA SER A 13 3.28 4.95 -5.89
C SER A 13 3.29 6.46 -5.63
N GLY A 14 3.59 7.25 -6.67
CA GLY A 14 3.53 8.73 -6.61
C GLY A 14 4.61 9.43 -5.79
N ILE A 15 5.65 8.73 -5.30
CA ILE A 15 6.78 9.36 -4.58
C ILE A 15 7.75 9.97 -5.60
N LYS A 16 7.59 11.26 -5.90
CA LYS A 16 8.42 11.99 -6.88
C LYS A 16 9.76 12.46 -6.31
N ASN A 17 9.82 12.77 -5.02
CA ASN A 17 11.05 13.24 -4.39
C ASN A 17 12.04 12.07 -4.19
N HIS A 18 13.17 12.12 -4.90
CA HIS A 18 14.20 11.07 -4.84
C HIS A 18 14.85 10.93 -3.46
N SER A 19 15.03 12.03 -2.72
CA SER A 19 15.58 12.01 -1.38
C SER A 19 14.63 11.29 -0.42
N GLN A 20 13.35 11.66 -0.45
CA GLN A 20 12.31 11.01 0.35
C GLN A 20 12.22 9.51 0.02
N LYS A 21 12.20 9.16 -1.28
CA LYS A 21 12.20 7.76 -1.71
C LYS A 21 13.39 6.99 -1.15
N ARG A 22 14.60 7.58 -1.17
CA ARG A 22 15.81 6.95 -0.62
C ARG A 22 15.68 6.74 0.90
N GLN A 23 15.18 7.73 1.63
CA GLN A 23 14.94 7.63 3.07
C GLN A 23 13.97 6.49 3.40
N LEU A 24 12.85 6.40 2.67
CA LEU A 24 11.87 5.31 2.87
C LEU A 24 12.47 3.93 2.58
N LEU A 25 13.26 3.79 1.50
CA LEU A 25 13.93 2.53 1.18
C LEU A 25 14.94 2.11 2.26
N GLN A 26 15.70 3.06 2.80
CA GLN A 26 16.62 2.82 3.90
C GLN A 26 15.86 2.42 5.17
N GLY A 27 14.76 3.11 5.48
CA GLY A 27 13.92 2.82 6.63
C GLY A 27 13.30 1.41 6.59
N ILE A 28 12.72 1.04 5.44
CA ILE A 28 12.17 -0.30 5.21
C ILE A 28 13.23 -1.37 5.47
N ARG A 29 14.42 -1.22 4.88
CA ARG A 29 15.53 -2.17 5.07
C ARG A 29 16.00 -2.24 6.52
N LYS A 30 16.11 -1.10 7.19
CA LYS A 30 16.59 -1.00 8.58
C LYS A 30 15.67 -1.75 9.56
N LEU A 31 14.37 -1.79 9.29
CA LEU A 31 13.38 -2.50 10.10
C LEU A 31 13.12 -3.95 9.64
N GLY A 32 13.91 -4.47 8.68
CA GLY A 32 13.79 -5.84 8.18
C GLY A 32 12.65 -6.08 7.17
N GLY A 33 12.03 -5.01 6.66
CA GLY A 33 11.02 -5.08 5.61
C GLY A 33 11.64 -5.26 4.23
N VAL A 34 10.83 -5.67 3.26
CA VAL A 34 11.24 -5.87 1.87
C VAL A 34 10.57 -4.83 0.98
N TYR A 35 11.34 -4.17 0.12
CA TYR A 35 10.79 -3.34 -0.95
C TYR A 35 10.88 -4.06 -2.29
N ILE A 36 9.74 -4.29 -2.93
CA ILE A 36 9.67 -4.85 -4.28
C ILE A 36 9.45 -3.71 -5.29
N GLY A 37 10.51 -3.35 -6.01
CA GLY A 37 10.49 -2.25 -6.98
C GLY A 37 9.66 -2.51 -8.23
N GLY A 38 9.96 -1.75 -9.29
CA GLY A 38 9.30 -1.86 -10.60
C GLY A 38 8.13 -0.90 -10.81
N SER A 39 7.67 -0.79 -12.06
CA SER A 39 6.53 0.04 -12.47
C SER A 39 5.18 -0.66 -12.26
N VAL A 40 5.14 -1.98 -12.32
CA VAL A 40 3.92 -2.81 -12.28
C VAL A 40 3.60 -3.23 -10.84
N TYR A 41 2.31 -3.42 -10.54
CA TYR A 41 1.86 -4.00 -9.28
C TYR A 41 2.37 -5.45 -9.10
N LYS A 42 2.63 -5.84 -7.85
CA LYS A 42 3.06 -7.20 -7.49
C LYS A 42 2.16 -7.75 -6.40
N GLU A 43 1.60 -8.94 -6.60
CA GLU A 43 0.62 -9.51 -5.68
C GLU A 43 1.17 -9.82 -4.28
N ALA A 44 2.48 -10.09 -4.18
CA ALA A 44 3.18 -10.24 -2.90
C ALA A 44 3.22 -8.95 -2.06
N THR A 45 2.78 -7.80 -2.61
CA THR A 45 2.67 -6.55 -1.86
C THR A 45 1.68 -6.70 -0.71
N THR A 46 2.13 -6.34 0.48
CA THR A 46 1.28 -6.25 1.68
C THR A 46 0.94 -4.81 2.01
N HIS A 47 1.85 -3.87 1.67
CA HIS A 47 1.74 -2.45 1.95
C HIS A 47 2.07 -1.61 0.70
N LEU A 48 1.21 -0.67 0.35
CA LEU A 48 1.48 0.35 -0.66
C LEU A 48 1.68 1.71 0.02
N ILE A 49 2.85 2.32 -0.17
CA ILE A 49 3.14 3.66 0.34
C ILE A 49 2.75 4.71 -0.69
N VAL A 50 1.91 5.66 -0.29
CA VAL A 50 1.46 6.80 -1.10
C VAL A 50 1.36 8.07 -0.27
N GLN A 51 1.63 9.23 -0.87
CA GLN A 51 1.42 10.53 -0.19
C GLN A 51 -0.06 10.95 -0.17
N LYS A 52 -0.82 10.52 -1.16
CA LYS A 52 -2.24 10.85 -1.35
C LYS A 52 -2.91 9.80 -2.25
N ALA A 53 -4.22 9.87 -2.38
CA ALA A 53 -4.96 9.06 -3.35
C ALA A 53 -4.47 9.33 -4.79
N LEU A 54 -4.33 8.27 -5.58
CA LEU A 54 -3.82 8.33 -6.95
C LEU A 54 -4.60 7.37 -7.85
N ALA A 55 -4.85 7.75 -9.10
CA ALA A 55 -5.43 6.86 -10.10
C ALA A 55 -4.33 6.02 -10.80
N SER A 56 -3.42 5.41 -10.02
CA SER A 56 -2.38 4.53 -10.58
C SER A 56 -2.79 3.06 -10.51
N GLU A 57 -2.25 2.24 -11.40
CA GLU A 57 -2.45 0.78 -11.41
C GLU A 57 -2.19 0.18 -10.02
N LYS A 58 -1.05 0.50 -9.40
CA LYS A 58 -0.70 0.00 -8.07
C LYS A 58 -1.69 0.40 -6.99
N PHE A 59 -2.18 1.64 -7.03
CA PHE A 59 -3.14 2.12 -6.03
C PHE A 59 -4.47 1.37 -6.16
N LEU A 60 -5.00 1.28 -7.38
CA LEU A 60 -6.26 0.57 -7.64
C LEU A 60 -6.15 -0.93 -7.33
N ALA A 61 -5.04 -1.57 -7.71
CA ALA A 61 -4.79 -2.99 -7.42
C ALA A 61 -4.64 -3.24 -5.90
N ALA A 62 -3.90 -2.38 -5.19
CA ALA A 62 -3.78 -2.46 -3.74
C ALA A 62 -5.12 -2.27 -3.03
N CYS A 63 -5.94 -1.31 -3.47
CA CYS A 63 -7.31 -1.14 -2.98
C CYS A 63 -8.10 -2.44 -3.19
N ALA A 64 -8.14 -2.95 -4.43
CA ALA A 64 -8.93 -4.12 -4.78
C ALA A 64 -8.52 -5.38 -3.99
N GLY A 65 -7.22 -5.56 -3.76
CA GLY A 65 -6.65 -6.66 -2.99
C GLY A 65 -6.72 -6.48 -1.47
N GLY A 66 -7.30 -5.39 -0.96
CA GLY A 66 -7.39 -5.12 0.47
C GLY A 66 -6.02 -4.99 1.13
N LYS A 67 -5.01 -4.49 0.41
CA LYS A 67 -3.67 -4.28 0.96
C LYS A 67 -3.67 -3.06 1.87
N TRP A 68 -2.69 -2.97 2.77
CA TRP A 68 -2.49 -1.75 3.55
C TRP A 68 -2.05 -0.60 2.64
N ILE A 69 -2.77 0.51 2.65
CA ILE A 69 -2.38 1.72 1.92
C ILE A 69 -2.02 2.76 2.96
N VAL A 70 -0.73 3.03 3.10
CA VAL A 70 -0.18 3.82 4.21
C VAL A 70 0.58 5.05 3.71
N THR A 71 0.69 6.05 4.57
CA THR A 71 1.48 7.25 4.30
C THR A 71 2.98 7.03 4.57
N PRO A 72 3.89 7.88 4.03
CA PRO A 72 5.33 7.77 4.29
C PRO A 72 5.71 7.78 5.77
N GLU A 73 4.94 8.47 6.60
CA GLU A 73 5.13 8.62 8.05
C GLU A 73 5.15 7.27 8.76
N PHE A 74 4.44 6.26 8.23
CA PHE A 74 4.48 4.90 8.76
C PHE A 74 5.93 4.37 8.88
N ILE A 75 6.73 4.59 7.83
CA ILE A 75 8.12 4.13 7.80
C ILE A 75 8.98 5.03 8.68
N LEU A 76 8.81 6.35 8.57
CA LEU A 76 9.66 7.32 9.25
C LEU A 76 9.52 7.20 10.78
N ASP A 77 8.30 7.10 11.27
CA ASP A 77 8.02 7.00 12.70
C ASP A 77 8.39 5.61 13.23
N SER A 78 8.13 4.54 12.46
CA SER A 78 8.58 3.20 12.83
C SER A 78 10.10 3.12 12.97
N VAL A 79 10.85 3.82 12.10
CA VAL A 79 12.32 3.89 12.19
C VAL A 79 12.75 4.63 13.46
N ASN A 80 12.07 5.73 13.81
CA ASN A 80 12.34 6.49 15.02
C ASN A 80 12.11 5.65 16.27
N GLN A 81 11.03 4.85 16.27
CA GLN A 81 10.68 3.96 17.37
C GLN A 81 11.43 2.62 17.33
N LYS A 82 12.26 2.39 16.31
CA LYS A 82 13.04 1.15 16.10
C LYS A 82 12.17 -0.12 16.04
N ALA A 83 10.88 0.03 15.71
CA ALA A 83 9.91 -1.05 15.64
C ALA A 83 8.79 -0.66 14.66
N TRP A 84 8.18 -1.66 14.01
CA TRP A 84 6.98 -1.44 13.19
C TRP A 84 5.83 -0.97 14.08
N LEU A 85 5.30 0.22 13.79
CA LEU A 85 4.14 0.78 14.46
C LEU A 85 2.84 0.13 13.95
N PRO A 86 1.70 0.37 14.63
CA PRO A 86 0.40 -0.12 14.16
C PRO A 86 0.02 0.51 12.81
N ASP A 87 -0.21 -0.33 11.80
CA ASP A 87 -0.50 0.07 10.42
C ASP A 87 -1.73 0.99 10.31
N ALA A 88 -2.76 0.71 11.13
CA ALA A 88 -4.03 1.45 11.14
C ALA A 88 -3.88 2.95 11.44
N SER A 89 -2.88 3.34 12.23
CA SER A 89 -2.63 4.76 12.57
C SER A 89 -2.11 5.56 11.38
N TYR A 90 -1.60 4.87 10.35
CA TYR A 90 -0.98 5.47 9.17
C TYR A 90 -1.72 5.12 7.87
N GLU A 91 -2.87 4.45 7.98
CA GLU A 91 -3.72 4.13 6.83
C GLU A 91 -4.22 5.42 6.18
N LEU A 92 -4.09 5.52 4.85
CA LEU A 92 -4.46 6.71 4.10
C LEU A 92 -5.94 7.04 4.33
N ASN A 93 -6.21 8.23 4.86
CA ASN A 93 -7.58 8.67 5.11
C ASN A 93 -8.21 9.33 3.87
N LEU A 94 -9.07 8.60 3.15
CA LEU A 94 -9.79 9.12 1.99
C LEU A 94 -10.97 10.03 2.34
N THR A 95 -11.43 10.00 3.59
CA THR A 95 -12.59 10.76 4.07
C THR A 95 -12.19 11.87 5.04
N ALA A 96 -10.94 12.36 4.96
CA ALA A 96 -10.44 13.41 5.84
C ALA A 96 -11.28 14.69 5.84
N GLN A 97 -12.01 14.95 4.75
CA GLN A 97 -12.90 16.11 4.60
C GLN A 97 -14.35 15.83 5.05
N THR A 98 -14.70 14.56 5.29
CA THR A 98 -16.03 14.09 5.66
C THR A 98 -15.95 13.09 6.83
N PRO A 99 -15.71 13.57 8.07
CA PRO A 99 -15.38 12.72 9.22
C PRO A 99 -16.47 11.71 9.61
N GLU A 100 -17.73 12.00 9.28
CA GLU A 100 -18.87 11.12 9.54
C GLU A 100 -18.86 9.86 8.66
N THR A 101 -18.10 9.87 7.57
CA THR A 101 -17.99 8.74 6.65
C THR A 101 -16.79 7.85 7.00
N PRO A 102 -17.01 6.55 7.24
CA PRO A 102 -15.91 5.60 7.47
C PRO A 102 -14.95 5.57 6.28
N ASN A 103 -13.65 5.47 6.56
CA ASN A 103 -12.64 5.38 5.51
C ASN A 103 -12.88 4.11 4.66
N PRO A 104 -13.19 4.23 3.36
CA PRO A 104 -13.53 3.07 2.52
C PRO A 104 -12.37 2.08 2.39
N LEU A 105 -11.12 2.52 2.49
CA LEU A 105 -9.95 1.61 2.47
C LEU A 105 -9.97 0.64 3.65
N LYS A 106 -10.22 1.17 4.85
CA LYS A 106 -10.33 0.38 6.07
C LYS A 106 -11.49 -0.62 5.97
N THR A 107 -12.68 -0.12 5.66
CA THR A 107 -13.89 -0.96 5.54
C THR A 107 -13.70 -2.08 4.52
N TRP A 108 -13.07 -1.79 3.38
CA TRP A 108 -12.82 -2.79 2.35
C TRP A 108 -11.78 -3.82 2.77
N ARG A 109 -10.64 -3.38 3.31
CA ARG A 109 -9.57 -4.26 3.81
C ARG A 109 -10.07 -5.24 4.86
N GLU A 110 -10.87 -4.78 5.82
CA GLU A 110 -11.45 -5.64 6.86
C GLU A 110 -12.37 -6.73 6.28
N ARG A 111 -13.14 -6.41 5.22
CA ARG A 111 -13.97 -7.40 4.52
C ARG A 111 -13.14 -8.45 3.79
N VAL A 112 -12.03 -8.04 3.17
CA VAL A 112 -11.11 -8.97 2.49
C VAL A 112 -10.40 -9.87 3.53
N SER A 113 -9.90 -9.29 4.63
CA SER A 113 -9.18 -10.04 5.67
C SER A 113 -10.07 -11.05 6.40
N ASN A 114 -11.35 -10.73 6.58
CA ASN A 114 -12.31 -11.62 7.24
C ASN A 114 -12.80 -12.75 6.33
N GLY A 115 -12.28 -12.86 5.10
CA GLY A 115 -12.67 -13.88 4.13
C GLY A 115 -14.10 -13.74 3.62
N THR A 116 -14.77 -12.62 3.92
CA THR A 116 -16.12 -12.32 3.41
C THR A 116 -16.10 -12.17 1.89
N VAL A 117 -14.97 -11.72 1.35
CA VAL A 117 -14.71 -11.64 -0.09
C VAL A 117 -13.23 -11.97 -0.37
N SER A 118 -12.93 -12.73 -1.42
CA SER A 118 -11.54 -13.03 -1.82
C SER A 118 -10.86 -11.88 -2.58
N GLY A 119 -11.57 -10.77 -2.80
CA GLY A 119 -11.11 -9.59 -3.55
C GLY A 119 -12.28 -8.82 -4.17
N ALA A 120 -12.01 -7.64 -4.73
CA ALA A 120 -13.06 -6.72 -5.21
C ALA A 120 -13.88 -7.25 -6.39
N PHE A 121 -13.39 -8.31 -7.04
CA PHE A 121 -13.95 -8.83 -8.27
C PHE A 121 -14.15 -10.36 -8.24
N GLN A 122 -14.49 -10.92 -7.08
CA GLN A 122 -14.65 -12.38 -6.90
C GLN A 122 -15.67 -13.03 -7.87
N VAL A 123 -16.50 -12.24 -8.56
CA VAL A 123 -17.50 -12.69 -9.55
C VAL A 123 -17.33 -12.06 -10.94
N ASN A 124 -16.32 -11.20 -11.18
CA ASN A 124 -16.16 -10.48 -12.45
C ASN A 124 -14.70 -10.42 -12.91
N ILE A 125 -14.43 -10.47 -14.21
CA ILE A 125 -13.12 -10.11 -14.77
C ILE A 125 -13.07 -8.59 -14.92
N THR A 126 -12.05 -7.94 -14.37
CA THR A 126 -11.83 -6.49 -14.56
C THR A 126 -10.47 -6.26 -15.21
N ILE A 127 -10.48 -5.57 -16.36
CA ILE A 127 -9.29 -5.18 -17.12
C ILE A 127 -9.08 -3.70 -16.90
N LEU A 128 -7.98 -3.32 -16.23
CA LEU A 128 -7.55 -1.92 -16.17
C LEU A 128 -6.73 -1.60 -17.43
N LEU A 129 -7.34 -0.91 -18.39
CA LEU A 129 -6.64 -0.40 -19.56
C LEU A 129 -5.93 0.91 -19.19
N THR A 130 -4.63 0.85 -18.93
CA THR A 130 -3.80 2.06 -18.81
C THR A 130 -3.22 2.41 -20.16
N ARG A 131 -3.41 3.66 -20.61
CA ARG A 131 -2.75 4.19 -21.81
C ARG A 131 -1.23 4.23 -21.56
N ILE A 132 -0.47 3.43 -22.29
CA ILE A 132 0.98 3.59 -22.37
C ILE A 132 1.23 4.75 -23.33
N GLU A 133 1.52 5.93 -22.80
CA GLU A 133 2.10 7.00 -23.61
C GLU A 133 3.59 6.70 -23.73
N ASN A 134 4.00 6.22 -24.91
CA ASN A 134 5.42 6.13 -25.26
C ASN A 134 5.99 7.54 -25.28
N CYS A 135 7.11 7.74 -24.58
CA CYS A 135 7.87 9.00 -24.55
C CYS A 135 8.27 9.47 -25.95
#